data_AF-G2QYY5-F1
#
_entry.id   AF-G2QYY5-F1
#
_cell.length_a   1.000
_cell.length_b   1.000
_cell.length_c   1.000
_cell.angle_alpha   90.00
_cell.angle_beta   90.00
_cell.angle_gamma   90.00
#
_symmetry.space_group_name_H-M   'P 1'
#
loop_
_entity.id
_entity.type
_entity.pdbx_description
1 polymer ?
#
loop_
_entity_poly.entity_id
_entity_poly.type
_entity_poly.pdbx_seq_one_letter_code
_entity_poly.pdbx_strand_id
1 'polypeptide(L)'
;MGDICNSTLGFEKIFIIGLPSRSDRRDGIVLQAALSGIQVEFIDGVLGKDVPDKAIPMASPDSKRLDDGAIGCWRAHMNAVREIVHRNLTSALILEDDADWDIRIRDQLRDFALAAHALTQPLRGRPGVYADPTYPTGSGDEPVTGGEMDFYHLPATEPPTTSPYGDDWDLLWIGHCGMHFPFPQSKTVPKARVIRVADETVAPKKNLWTINIPFTLKEKYPAHTRAYHHVQEGVCTLGYALSRRGARRLLREVALREVGAPYDLLLRAYCEGDRGRAPGRQCLTTQPSLFHHHRAAGPVSAMSDISDHGRNGEFRETAMTDMVRWSVRLNADALMEGRTDFVDQYPDE
;
A
#
# COMPACT_ATOMS: atom_id res chain seq x y z
N MET A 1 4.23 7.73 21.21
CA MET A 1 4.15 7.51 19.76
C MET A 1 4.98 6.29 19.42
N GLY A 2 4.53 5.42 18.51
CA GLY A 2 5.36 4.32 18.02
C GLY A 2 6.55 4.85 17.22
N ASP A 3 7.72 4.27 17.42
CA ASP A 3 8.91 4.55 16.61
C ASP A 3 8.87 3.68 15.35
N ILE A 4 9.10 4.26 14.17
CA ILE A 4 9.19 3.53 12.89
C ILE A 4 10.32 2.49 12.94
N CYS A 5 11.33 2.70 13.79
CA CYS A 5 12.45 1.77 13.94
C CYS A 5 12.08 0.52 14.76
N ASN A 6 10.92 0.50 15.41
CA ASN A 6 10.49 -0.66 16.20
C ASN A 6 10.18 -1.88 15.31
N SER A 7 9.84 -3.01 15.94
CA SER A 7 9.54 -4.27 15.24
C SER A 7 8.21 -4.27 14.49
N THR A 8 7.39 -3.22 14.60
CA THR A 8 6.10 -3.10 13.92
C THR A 8 6.03 -1.85 13.03
N LEU A 9 7.18 -1.29 12.68
CA LEU A 9 7.32 -0.13 11.78
C LEU A 9 6.47 1.06 12.23
N GLY A 10 6.31 1.28 13.54
CA GLY A 10 5.48 2.37 14.07
C GLY A 10 3.97 2.12 14.06
N PHE A 11 3.49 0.98 13.54
CA PHE A 11 2.11 0.51 13.69
C PHE A 11 1.93 -0.29 14.99
N GLU A 12 0.70 -0.55 15.41
CA GLU A 12 0.46 -1.43 16.57
C GLU A 12 0.66 -2.91 16.22
N LYS A 13 0.24 -3.31 15.01
CA LYS A 13 0.41 -4.66 14.47
C LYS A 13 0.72 -4.66 12.99
N ILE A 14 1.34 -5.73 12.53
CA ILE A 14 1.50 -6.05 11.12
C ILE A 14 0.83 -7.40 10.87
N PHE A 15 -0.13 -7.41 9.95
CA PHE A 15 -0.85 -8.61 9.52
C PHE A 15 -0.34 -9.07 8.17
N ILE A 16 -0.13 -10.38 8.02
CA ILE A 16 0.10 -11.02 6.73
C ILE A 16 -1.15 -11.81 6.34
N ILE A 17 -1.69 -11.53 5.16
CA ILE A 17 -2.76 -12.31 4.55
C ILE A 17 -2.13 -13.33 3.60
N GLY A 18 -2.45 -14.61 3.82
CA GLY A 18 -1.99 -15.69 2.97
C GLY A 18 -2.79 -16.95 3.21
N LEU A 19 -2.96 -17.80 2.21
CA LEU A 19 -3.69 -19.06 2.38
C LEU A 19 -2.92 -20.00 3.33
N PRO A 20 -3.58 -20.72 4.26
CA PRO A 20 -2.91 -21.71 5.11
C PRO A 20 -2.20 -22.82 4.32
N SER A 21 -2.70 -23.15 3.13
CA SER A 21 -2.12 -24.15 2.24
C SER A 21 -0.85 -23.68 1.51
N ARG A 22 -0.54 -22.39 1.52
CA ARG A 22 0.66 -21.81 0.90
C ARG A 22 1.81 -21.73 1.89
N SER A 23 2.21 -22.89 2.42
CA SER A 23 3.32 -22.98 3.37
C SER A 23 4.62 -22.43 2.79
N ASP A 24 4.85 -22.61 1.49
CA ASP A 24 5.97 -22.02 0.74
C ASP A 24 6.06 -20.48 0.92
N ARG A 25 4.92 -19.79 0.82
CA ARG A 25 4.87 -18.33 0.99
C ARG A 25 4.96 -17.91 2.44
N ARG A 26 4.27 -18.63 3.33
CA ARG A 26 4.29 -18.38 4.78
C ARG A 26 5.68 -18.56 5.37
N ASP A 27 6.41 -19.60 4.96
CA ASP A 27 7.79 -19.82 5.40
C ASP A 27 8.71 -18.70 4.90
N GLY A 28 8.54 -18.29 3.62
CA GLY A 28 9.30 -17.20 3.02
C GLY A 28 9.10 -15.86 3.74
N ILE A 29 7.85 -15.45 3.97
CA ILE A 29 7.53 -14.17 4.63
C ILE A 29 7.94 -14.18 6.11
N VAL A 30 7.89 -15.33 6.80
CA VAL A 30 8.39 -15.47 8.19
C VAL A 30 9.89 -15.25 8.25
N LEU A 31 10.67 -15.92 7.39
CA LEU A 31 12.12 -15.72 7.34
C LEU A 31 12.46 -14.26 7.00
N GLN A 32 11.82 -13.71 5.97
CA GLN A 32 12.01 -12.33 5.53
C GLN A 32 11.70 -11.31 6.65
N ALA A 33 10.60 -11.50 7.38
CA ALA A 33 10.24 -10.66 8.52
C ALA A 33 11.27 -10.77 9.64
N ALA A 34 11.74 -11.98 9.97
CA ALA A 34 12.77 -12.21 10.98
C ALA A 34 14.10 -11.53 10.62
N LEU A 35 14.56 -11.65 9.37
CA LEU A 35 15.78 -10.99 8.88
C LEU A 35 15.68 -9.47 8.90
N SER A 36 14.46 -8.94 8.78
CA SER A 36 14.19 -7.50 8.88
C SER A 36 13.96 -7.03 10.32
N GLY A 37 13.93 -7.93 11.31
CA GLY A 37 13.54 -7.61 12.69
C GLY A 37 12.09 -7.13 12.81
N ILE A 38 11.20 -7.61 11.94
CA ILE A 38 9.79 -7.25 11.86
C ILE A 38 8.95 -8.38 12.48
N GLN A 39 8.02 -8.01 13.38
CA GLN A 39 7.07 -8.93 13.97
C GLN A 39 5.74 -8.88 13.21
N VAL A 40 5.25 -10.06 12.84
CA VAL A 40 4.02 -10.22 12.05
C VAL A 40 3.07 -11.22 12.68
N GLU A 41 1.77 -11.06 12.41
CA GLU A 41 0.71 -12.00 12.77
C GLU A 41 -0.03 -12.43 11.49
N PHE A 42 -0.39 -13.70 11.37
CA PHE A 42 -1.12 -14.18 10.20
C PHE A 42 -2.63 -13.97 10.33
N ILE A 43 -3.24 -13.56 9.22
CA ILE A 43 -4.67 -13.65 8.96
C ILE A 43 -4.86 -14.67 7.84
N ASP A 44 -5.57 -15.75 8.14
CA ASP A 44 -5.79 -16.80 7.16
C ASP A 44 -6.57 -16.29 5.96
N GLY A 45 -6.01 -16.52 4.77
CA GLY A 45 -6.70 -16.36 3.50
C GLY A 45 -7.91 -17.29 3.43
N VAL A 46 -8.90 -16.90 2.64
CA VAL A 46 -10.17 -17.62 2.52
C VAL A 46 -10.35 -18.04 1.06
N LEU A 47 -10.67 -19.31 0.82
CA LEU A 47 -11.08 -19.76 -0.51
C LEU A 47 -12.50 -19.24 -0.77
N GLY A 48 -12.71 -18.51 -1.87
CA GLY A 48 -14.03 -17.90 -2.11
C GLY A 48 -15.17 -18.90 -2.15
N LYS A 49 -14.94 -20.09 -2.71
CA LYS A 49 -15.93 -21.19 -2.74
C LYS A 49 -16.47 -21.57 -1.36
N ASP A 50 -15.71 -21.31 -0.30
CA ASP A 50 -16.08 -21.61 1.09
C ASP A 50 -16.84 -20.44 1.75
N VAL A 51 -16.97 -19.29 1.07
CA VAL A 51 -17.75 -18.13 1.52
C VAL A 51 -19.21 -18.29 1.08
N PRO A 52 -20.16 -18.49 2.01
CA PRO A 52 -21.57 -18.66 1.67
C PRO A 52 -22.16 -17.39 1.05
N ASP A 53 -23.05 -17.52 0.06
CA ASP A 53 -23.69 -16.38 -0.59
C ASP A 53 -24.42 -15.46 0.40
N LYS A 54 -25.04 -16.04 1.43
CA LYS A 54 -25.71 -15.29 2.51
C LYS A 54 -24.77 -14.39 3.35
N ALA A 55 -23.46 -14.59 3.25
CA ALA A 55 -22.44 -13.79 3.93
C ALA A 55 -21.90 -12.64 3.05
N ILE A 56 -22.30 -12.57 1.78
CA ILE A 56 -21.88 -11.54 0.83
C ILE A 56 -22.99 -10.49 0.76
N PRO A 57 -22.74 -9.24 1.17
CA PRO A 57 -23.70 -8.16 0.97
C PRO A 57 -23.97 -7.92 -0.52
N MET A 58 -25.24 -7.87 -0.89
CA MET A 58 -25.74 -7.61 -2.24
C MET A 58 -26.58 -6.33 -2.25
N ALA A 59 -26.56 -5.55 -3.34
CA ALA A 59 -27.39 -4.34 -3.45
C ALA A 59 -28.81 -4.63 -3.96
N SER A 60 -28.98 -5.68 -4.75
CA SER A 60 -30.28 -6.08 -5.31
C SER A 60 -30.36 -7.59 -5.54
N PRO A 61 -31.55 -8.15 -5.84
CA PRO A 61 -31.70 -9.56 -6.23
C PRO A 61 -30.92 -9.94 -7.49
N ASP A 62 -30.57 -8.96 -8.34
CA ASP A 62 -29.84 -9.17 -9.59
C ASP A 62 -28.31 -9.04 -9.42
N SER A 63 -27.83 -8.62 -8.23
CA SER A 63 -26.41 -8.57 -7.92
C SER A 63 -25.79 -9.96 -8.10
N LYS A 64 -24.74 -10.03 -8.90
CA LYS A 64 -24.03 -11.27 -9.18
C LYS A 64 -22.89 -11.46 -8.19
N ARG A 65 -22.73 -12.69 -7.73
CA ARG A 65 -21.52 -13.13 -7.04
C ARG A 65 -20.31 -12.94 -7.97
N LEU A 66 -19.24 -12.35 -7.45
CA LEU A 66 -17.95 -12.32 -8.15
C LEU A 66 -17.34 -13.72 -8.22
N ASP A 67 -16.26 -13.87 -8.99
CA ASP A 67 -15.49 -15.10 -8.98
C ASP A 67 -14.94 -15.42 -7.58
N ASP A 68 -14.65 -16.69 -7.33
CA ASP A 68 -14.20 -17.15 -6.02
C ASP A 68 -12.85 -16.55 -5.61
N GLY A 69 -11.99 -16.19 -6.56
CA GLY A 69 -10.74 -15.48 -6.26
C GLY A 69 -11.01 -14.13 -5.62
N ALA A 70 -11.86 -13.31 -6.27
CA ALA A 70 -12.26 -11.99 -5.78
C ALA A 70 -13.01 -12.06 -4.43
N ILE A 71 -13.92 -13.02 -4.26
CA ILE A 71 -14.65 -13.21 -2.99
C ILE A 71 -13.71 -13.63 -1.86
N GLY A 72 -12.79 -14.57 -2.13
CA GLY A 72 -11.79 -15.02 -1.16
C GLY A 72 -10.88 -13.89 -0.70
N CYS A 73 -10.35 -13.13 -1.67
CA CYS A 73 -9.56 -11.93 -1.44
C CYS A 73 -10.32 -10.92 -0.55
N TRP A 74 -11.52 -10.49 -0.96
CA TRP A 74 -12.35 -9.56 -0.16
C TRP A 74 -12.54 -10.07 1.28
N ARG A 75 -12.90 -11.35 1.45
CA ARG A 75 -13.18 -11.90 2.77
C ARG A 75 -11.94 -11.92 3.65
N ALA A 76 -10.78 -12.29 3.11
CA ALA A 76 -9.51 -12.31 3.84
C ALA A 76 -9.12 -10.90 4.32
N HIS A 77 -9.18 -9.89 3.43
CA HIS A 77 -8.91 -8.51 3.81
C HIS A 77 -9.91 -7.99 4.85
N MET A 78 -11.20 -8.25 4.69
CA MET A 78 -12.20 -7.83 5.68
C MET A 78 -12.04 -8.56 7.03
N ASN A 79 -11.42 -9.74 7.09
CA ASN A 79 -11.05 -10.38 8.36
C ASN A 79 -9.94 -9.59 9.06
N ALA A 80 -8.89 -9.19 8.34
CA ALA A 80 -7.82 -8.35 8.89
C ALA A 80 -8.36 -7.00 9.40
N VAL A 81 -9.22 -6.33 8.60
CA VAL A 81 -9.86 -5.07 8.99
C VAL A 81 -10.73 -5.25 10.25
N ARG A 82 -11.46 -6.37 10.34
CA ARG A 82 -12.26 -6.70 11.53
C ARG A 82 -11.39 -6.84 12.77
N GLU A 83 -10.22 -7.47 12.68
CA GLU A 83 -9.32 -7.63 13.83
C GLU A 83 -8.83 -6.29 14.39
N ILE A 84 -8.57 -5.28 13.55
CA ILE A 84 -8.21 -3.93 14.00
C ILE A 84 -9.32 -3.36 14.92
N VAL A 85 -10.58 -3.51 14.52
CA VAL A 85 -11.72 -2.97 15.27
C VAL A 85 -12.03 -3.83 16.50
N HIS A 86 -12.04 -5.15 16.34
CA HIS A 86 -12.37 -6.12 17.39
C HIS A 86 -11.37 -6.06 18.55
N ARG A 87 -10.07 -5.99 18.25
CA ARG A 87 -8.99 -5.88 19.24
C ARG A 87 -8.71 -4.45 19.68
N ASN A 88 -9.46 -3.48 19.15
CA ASN A 88 -9.31 -2.05 19.43
C ASN A 88 -7.86 -1.53 19.18
N LEU A 89 -7.22 -1.99 18.10
CA LEU A 89 -5.86 -1.57 17.72
C LEU A 89 -5.87 -0.12 17.22
N THR A 90 -4.86 0.67 17.54
CA THR A 90 -4.66 2.04 17.04
C THR A 90 -4.40 2.07 15.53
N SER A 91 -3.62 1.12 15.03
CA SER A 91 -3.33 0.95 13.60
C SER A 91 -2.82 -0.46 13.30
N ALA A 92 -2.94 -0.89 12.05
CA ALA A 92 -2.21 -2.06 11.56
C ALA A 92 -1.79 -1.89 10.11
N LEU A 93 -0.59 -2.38 9.77
CA LEU A 93 -0.16 -2.62 8.41
C LEU A 93 -0.63 -4.01 7.98
N ILE A 94 -1.19 -4.14 6.78
CA ILE A 94 -1.67 -5.39 6.21
C ILE A 94 -0.87 -5.62 4.93
N LEU A 95 -0.19 -6.77 4.84
CA LEU A 95 0.59 -7.18 3.68
C LEU A 95 0.06 -8.50 3.12
N GLU A 96 0.23 -8.71 1.81
CA GLU A 96 0.05 -10.01 1.16
C GLU A 96 1.29 -10.91 1.38
N ASP A 97 1.12 -12.23 1.36
CA ASP A 97 2.20 -13.19 1.68
C ASP A 97 3.30 -13.31 0.61
N ASP A 98 3.08 -12.73 -0.57
CA ASP A 98 4.04 -12.59 -1.65
C ASP A 98 4.63 -11.18 -1.75
N ALA A 99 4.38 -10.31 -0.77
CA ALA A 99 5.00 -8.99 -0.69
C ALA A 99 6.48 -9.08 -0.26
N ASP A 100 7.31 -8.24 -0.87
CA ASP A 100 8.70 -8.03 -0.51
C ASP A 100 9.10 -6.56 -0.56
N TRP A 101 10.17 -6.23 0.16
CA TRP A 101 10.59 -4.87 0.45
C TRP A 101 12.11 -4.72 0.41
N ASP A 102 12.57 -3.48 0.29
CA ASP A 102 14.00 -3.17 0.35
C ASP A 102 14.50 -3.30 1.79
N ILE A 103 15.74 -3.77 2.00
CA ILE A 103 16.35 -3.83 3.34
C ILE A 103 16.30 -2.47 4.08
N ARG A 104 16.21 -1.36 3.32
CA ARG A 104 16.11 0.03 3.81
C ARG A 104 14.67 0.47 4.12
N ILE A 105 13.72 -0.46 4.28
CA ILE A 105 12.28 -0.14 4.47
C ILE A 105 11.99 0.85 5.61
N ARG A 106 12.79 0.84 6.69
CA ARG A 106 12.63 1.80 7.81
C ARG A 106 12.94 3.23 7.40
N ASP A 107 13.97 3.45 6.58
CA ASP A 107 14.31 4.78 6.08
C ASP A 107 13.27 5.26 5.07
N GLN A 108 12.82 4.37 4.17
CA GLN A 108 11.73 4.67 3.24
C GLN A 108 10.43 5.06 3.95
N LEU A 109 10.09 4.38 5.05
CA LEU A 109 8.91 4.70 5.86
C LEU A 109 9.08 5.97 6.69
N ARG A 110 10.30 6.29 7.13
CA ARG A 110 10.61 7.57 7.77
C ARG A 110 10.37 8.73 6.80
N ASP A 111 10.81 8.58 5.55
CA ASP A 111 10.58 9.59 4.53
C ASP A 111 9.10 9.71 4.18
N PHE A 112 8.40 8.58 4.06
CA PHE A 112 6.95 8.58 3.90
C PHE A 112 6.25 9.34 5.03
N ALA A 113 6.68 9.13 6.28
CA ALA A 113 6.12 9.83 7.43
C ALA A 113 6.32 11.35 7.36
N LEU A 114 7.53 11.81 7.02
CA LEU A 114 7.80 13.25 6.84
C LEU A 114 6.95 13.87 5.74
N ALA A 115 6.81 13.18 4.61
CA ALA A 115 5.96 13.63 3.51
C ALA A 115 4.47 13.63 3.90
N ALA A 116 4.01 12.60 4.63
CA ALA A 116 2.65 12.53 5.14
C ALA A 116 2.33 13.69 6.10
N HIS A 117 3.29 14.12 6.93
CA HIS A 117 3.14 15.29 7.79
C HIS A 117 2.93 16.55 6.96
N ALA A 118 3.79 16.80 5.98
CA ALA A 118 3.67 17.97 5.10
C ALA A 118 2.32 18.01 4.35
N LEU A 119 1.78 16.85 3.99
CA LEU A 119 0.50 16.74 3.28
C LEU A 119 -0.73 16.88 4.18
N THR A 120 -0.65 16.53 5.48
CA THR A 120 -1.84 16.34 6.31
C THR A 120 -1.81 16.97 7.70
N GLN A 121 -0.65 17.43 8.18
CA GLN A 121 -0.56 18.11 9.48
C GLN A 121 -0.73 19.62 9.32
N PRO A 122 -1.35 20.30 10.31
CA PRO A 122 -1.39 21.75 10.33
C PRO A 122 0.01 22.36 10.32
N LEU A 123 0.15 23.52 9.68
CA LEU A 123 1.37 24.31 9.73
C LEU A 123 1.65 24.77 11.16
N ARG A 124 2.92 24.75 11.56
CA ARG A 124 3.33 25.08 12.93
C ARG A 124 2.89 26.50 13.32
N GLY A 125 2.20 26.60 14.46
CA GLY A 125 1.65 27.86 14.97
C GLY A 125 0.45 28.40 14.19
N ARG A 126 -0.13 27.60 13.26
CA ARG A 126 -1.30 27.98 12.44
C ARG A 126 -2.34 26.85 12.43
N PRO A 127 -3.09 26.65 13.54
CA PRO A 127 -4.09 25.60 13.63
C PRO A 127 -5.11 25.65 12.47
N GLY A 128 -5.38 24.50 11.86
CA GLY A 128 -6.35 24.37 10.76
C GLY A 128 -5.87 24.90 9.40
N VAL A 129 -4.64 25.41 9.29
CA VAL A 129 -4.02 25.82 8.02
C VAL A 129 -3.03 24.74 7.58
N TYR A 130 -3.12 24.31 6.32
CA TYR A 130 -2.30 23.23 5.77
C TYR A 130 -1.43 23.75 4.62
N ALA A 131 -0.36 23.02 4.30
CA ALA A 131 0.49 23.34 3.15
C ALA A 131 -0.24 23.13 1.82
N ASP A 132 -1.10 22.11 1.74
CA ASP A 132 -2.01 21.91 0.62
C ASP A 132 -3.30 22.72 0.83
N PRO A 133 -3.58 23.75 0.02
CA PRO A 133 -4.82 24.54 0.12
C PRO A 133 -6.07 23.73 -0.25
N THR A 134 -5.91 22.56 -0.88
CA THR A 134 -7.01 21.66 -1.23
C THR A 134 -7.27 20.59 -0.17
N TYR A 135 -6.46 20.51 0.89
CA TYR A 135 -6.70 19.62 2.02
C TYR A 135 -7.69 20.23 3.02
N PRO A 136 -8.63 19.46 3.62
CA PRO A 136 -8.77 17.99 3.56
C PRO A 136 -9.79 17.45 2.54
N THR A 137 -10.50 18.32 1.83
CA THR A 137 -11.70 17.94 1.05
C THR A 137 -11.52 17.86 -0.47
N GLY A 138 -10.38 18.29 -1.01
CA GLY A 138 -10.16 18.47 -2.45
C GLY A 138 -10.41 19.92 -2.91
N SER A 139 -10.29 20.15 -4.22
CA SER A 139 -10.36 21.49 -4.84
C SER A 139 -11.78 21.97 -5.18
N GLY A 140 -12.82 21.19 -4.88
CA GLY A 140 -14.19 21.55 -5.26
C GLY A 140 -14.40 21.54 -6.78
N ASP A 141 -15.08 22.55 -7.33
CA ASP A 141 -15.42 22.62 -8.75
C ASP A 141 -14.34 23.27 -9.65
N GLU A 142 -13.35 23.97 -9.06
CA GLU A 142 -12.29 24.64 -9.82
C GLU A 142 -11.08 23.71 -10.04
N PRO A 143 -10.56 23.58 -11.29
CA PRO A 143 -9.35 22.83 -11.56
C PRO A 143 -8.13 23.51 -10.92
N VAL A 144 -7.55 22.88 -9.90
CA VAL A 144 -6.34 23.38 -9.24
C VAL A 144 -5.17 22.48 -9.63
N THR A 145 -4.08 23.07 -10.14
CA THR A 145 -2.81 22.35 -10.23
C THR A 145 -2.25 22.22 -8.82
N GLY A 146 -2.11 20.98 -8.35
CA GLY A 146 -1.54 20.71 -7.04
C GLY A 146 -0.17 21.32 -6.85
N GLY A 147 0.10 21.86 -5.66
CA GLY A 147 1.42 22.31 -5.27
C GLY A 147 2.39 21.13 -5.19
N GLU A 148 3.59 21.28 -5.75
CA GLU A 148 4.70 20.37 -5.51
C GLU A 148 5.56 20.93 -4.37
N MET A 149 5.81 20.09 -3.37
CA MET A 149 6.72 20.39 -2.28
C MET A 149 8.02 19.62 -2.49
N ASP A 150 9.16 20.29 -2.31
CA ASP A 150 10.47 19.65 -2.29
C ASP A 150 10.65 18.92 -0.95
N PHE A 151 10.93 17.62 -1.01
CA PHE A 151 11.17 16.78 0.16
C PHE A 151 12.32 17.30 1.06
N TYR A 152 13.32 17.97 0.48
CA TYR A 152 14.45 18.50 1.24
C TYR A 152 14.14 19.86 1.90
N HIS A 153 13.00 20.48 1.56
CA HIS A 153 12.57 21.78 2.06
C HIS A 153 11.10 21.76 2.49
N LEU A 154 10.70 20.74 3.25
CA LEU A 154 9.33 20.59 3.73
C LEU A 154 8.91 21.72 4.68
N PRO A 155 7.64 22.16 4.65
CA PRO A 155 7.13 23.14 5.57
C PRO A 155 7.14 22.60 7.01
N ALA A 156 7.39 23.48 7.98
CA ALA A 156 7.29 23.12 9.39
C ALA A 156 5.82 22.90 9.78
N THR A 157 5.49 21.69 10.20
CA THR A 157 4.16 21.32 10.71
C THR A 157 4.15 21.18 12.23
N GLU A 158 2.95 21.11 12.79
CA GLU A 158 2.75 20.60 14.13
C GLU A 158 3.24 19.14 14.20
N PRO A 159 3.89 18.73 15.31
CA PRO A 159 4.35 17.36 15.47
C PRO A 159 3.15 16.42 15.66
N PRO A 160 3.16 15.23 15.05
CA PRO A 160 2.09 14.26 15.24
C PRO A 160 2.04 13.77 16.69
N THR A 161 0.84 13.46 17.16
CA THR A 161 0.58 13.06 18.55
C THR A 161 0.17 11.59 18.69
N THR A 162 -0.40 10.99 17.65
CA THR A 162 -1.03 9.66 17.71
C THR A 162 -0.22 8.59 16.97
N SER A 163 0.34 8.91 15.81
CA SER A 163 1.05 7.98 14.95
C SER A 163 2.25 8.67 14.30
N PRO A 164 3.39 7.97 14.11
CA PRO A 164 4.52 8.56 13.41
C PRO A 164 4.17 8.97 11.97
N TYR A 165 3.07 8.47 11.40
CA TYR A 165 2.60 8.80 10.05
C TYR A 165 1.62 9.98 9.99
N GLY A 166 1.38 10.68 11.10
CA GLY A 166 0.41 11.77 11.19
C GLY A 166 -0.87 11.38 11.95
N ASP A 167 -1.69 12.38 12.27
CA ASP A 167 -2.83 12.21 13.18
C ASP A 167 -4.16 11.91 12.50
N ASP A 168 -4.27 12.23 11.22
CA ASP A 168 -5.56 12.27 10.51
C ASP A 168 -5.63 11.36 9.28
N TRP A 169 -4.72 10.40 9.12
CA TRP A 169 -4.82 9.44 8.02
C TRP A 169 -5.83 8.32 8.33
N ASP A 170 -6.56 7.89 7.30
CA ASP A 170 -7.43 6.72 7.34
C ASP A 170 -6.71 5.49 6.79
N LEU A 171 -5.98 5.65 5.67
CA LEU A 171 -5.29 4.57 4.98
C LEU A 171 -3.95 5.04 4.40
N LEU A 172 -2.92 4.19 4.49
CA LEU A 172 -1.64 4.39 3.80
C LEU A 172 -1.48 3.25 2.78
N TRP A 173 -1.58 3.53 1.48
CA TRP A 173 -1.48 2.53 0.42
C TRP A 173 -0.04 2.47 -0.10
N ILE A 174 0.79 1.68 0.54
CA ILE A 174 2.26 1.70 0.35
C ILE A 174 2.80 0.48 -0.39
N GLY A 175 1.91 -0.43 -0.83
CA GLY A 175 2.17 -1.56 -1.70
C GLY A 175 1.04 -1.73 -2.69
N HIS A 176 1.31 -1.41 -3.95
CA HIS A 176 0.35 -1.37 -5.05
C HIS A 176 1.05 -1.62 -6.40
N CYS A 177 0.29 -2.03 -7.42
CA CYS A 177 0.80 -2.24 -8.78
C CYS A 177 0.67 -0.99 -9.67
N GLY A 178 -0.05 0.03 -9.19
CA GLY A 178 -0.28 1.24 -9.95
C GLY A 178 -1.11 2.26 -9.18
N MET A 179 -0.88 3.52 -9.54
CA MET A 179 -1.49 4.69 -8.94
C MET A 179 -1.32 5.86 -9.91
N HIS A 180 -2.32 6.74 -10.03
CA HIS A 180 -2.12 8.04 -10.69
C HIS A 180 -1.81 9.11 -9.66
N PHE A 181 -1.17 10.20 -10.10
CA PHE A 181 -1.23 11.42 -9.32
C PHE A 181 -2.67 11.96 -9.26
N PRO A 182 -3.05 12.70 -8.21
CA PRO A 182 -4.37 13.30 -8.11
C PRO A 182 -4.72 14.09 -9.36
N PHE A 183 -5.84 13.75 -10.01
CA PHE A 183 -6.27 14.43 -11.22
C PHE A 183 -6.68 15.88 -10.90
N PRO A 184 -6.35 16.87 -11.74
CA PRO A 184 -6.80 18.25 -11.54
C PRO A 184 -8.31 18.39 -11.39
N GLN A 185 -9.09 17.50 -12.04
CA GLN A 185 -10.55 17.52 -12.05
C GLN A 185 -11.19 16.74 -10.89
N SER A 186 -10.42 15.96 -10.12
CA SER A 186 -10.98 15.19 -9.02
C SER A 186 -11.47 16.15 -7.92
N LYS A 187 -12.72 16.00 -7.48
CA LYS A 187 -13.34 16.97 -6.56
C LYS A 187 -13.03 16.69 -5.09
N THR A 188 -12.77 15.43 -4.77
CA THR A 188 -12.71 14.90 -3.41
C THR A 188 -11.30 14.59 -2.93
N VAL A 189 -10.33 14.53 -3.86
CA VAL A 189 -8.93 14.15 -3.57
C VAL A 189 -8.06 15.40 -3.52
N PRO A 190 -7.35 15.68 -2.40
CA PRO A 190 -6.37 16.76 -2.33
C PRO A 190 -5.24 16.61 -3.35
N LYS A 191 -4.65 17.73 -3.77
CA LYS A 191 -3.85 17.83 -4.99
C LYS A 191 -2.36 17.89 -4.75
N ALA A 192 -1.91 18.31 -3.57
CA ALA A 192 -0.50 18.48 -3.33
C ALA A 192 0.24 17.14 -3.33
N ARG A 193 1.53 17.23 -3.62
CA ARG A 193 2.47 16.11 -3.59
C ARG A 193 3.82 16.57 -3.11
N VAL A 194 4.53 15.65 -2.47
CA VAL A 194 5.92 15.83 -2.07
C VAL A 194 6.79 15.06 -3.05
N ILE A 195 7.82 15.70 -3.59
CA ILE A 195 8.75 15.12 -4.55
C ILE A 195 10.13 15.00 -3.91
N ARG A 196 10.65 13.77 -3.85
CA ARG A 196 12.02 13.47 -3.45
C ARG A 196 12.81 13.03 -4.67
N VAL A 197 13.79 13.82 -5.05
CA VAL A 197 14.76 13.48 -6.10
C VAL A 197 15.98 12.79 -5.51
N ALA A 198 16.71 12.04 -6.35
CA ALA A 198 17.91 11.30 -5.97
C ALA A 198 17.69 10.29 -4.82
N ASP A 199 16.54 9.62 -4.81
CA ASP A 199 16.28 8.50 -3.92
C ASP A 199 16.93 7.22 -4.47
N GLU A 200 18.10 6.86 -3.92
CA GLU A 200 18.87 5.68 -4.28
C GLU A 200 18.10 4.36 -4.11
N THR A 201 17.00 4.34 -3.37
CA THR A 201 16.15 3.15 -3.20
C THR A 201 15.18 2.94 -4.38
N VAL A 202 14.99 3.95 -5.23
CA VAL A 202 14.14 3.87 -6.43
C VAL A 202 14.93 3.22 -7.55
N ALA A 203 14.40 2.17 -8.17
CA ALA A 203 15.00 1.53 -9.32
C ALA A 203 15.09 2.48 -10.54
N PRO A 204 16.02 2.25 -11.48
CA PRO A 204 16.12 3.03 -12.71
C PRO A 204 14.83 2.99 -13.53
N LYS A 205 14.59 4.03 -14.34
CA LYS A 205 13.37 4.16 -15.16
C LYS A 205 13.08 2.93 -16.02
N LYS A 206 14.12 2.24 -16.52
CA LYS A 206 14.00 1.02 -17.34
C LYS A 206 13.25 -0.11 -16.60
N ASN A 207 13.35 -0.15 -15.27
CA ASN A 207 12.75 -1.15 -14.39
C ASN A 207 11.44 -0.71 -13.74
N LEU A 208 11.09 0.58 -13.82
CA LEU A 208 9.82 1.08 -13.28
C LEU A 208 8.65 0.74 -14.21
N TRP A 209 7.59 0.17 -13.64
CA TRP A 209 6.33 -0.13 -14.32
C TRP A 209 5.13 0.20 -13.44
N THR A 210 3.96 0.36 -14.07
CA THR A 210 2.68 0.59 -13.41
C THR A 210 1.56 0.07 -14.31
N ILE A 211 0.45 -0.37 -13.72
CA ILE A 211 -0.78 -0.67 -14.48
C ILE A 211 -1.48 0.62 -14.93
N ASN A 212 -1.35 1.69 -14.16
CA ASN A 212 -2.02 2.97 -14.41
C ASN A 212 -1.20 3.84 -15.37
N ILE A 213 -1.68 3.99 -16.61
CA ILE A 213 -1.05 4.82 -17.65
C ILE A 213 -1.85 6.13 -17.81
N PRO A 214 -1.21 7.30 -18.03
CA PRO A 214 0.23 7.54 -18.16
C PRO A 214 1.00 7.41 -16.83
N PHE A 215 2.22 6.89 -16.90
CA PHE A 215 3.09 6.78 -15.72
C PHE A 215 3.83 8.11 -15.50
N THR A 216 3.09 9.11 -15.04
CA THR A 216 3.55 10.51 -14.96
C THR A 216 4.88 10.65 -14.22
N LEU A 217 5.11 9.88 -13.14
CA LEU A 217 6.39 9.90 -12.41
C LEU A 217 7.56 9.52 -13.33
N LYS A 218 7.48 8.35 -13.98
CA LYS A 218 8.51 7.85 -14.90
C LYS A 218 8.71 8.77 -16.10
N GLU A 219 7.63 9.32 -16.63
CA GLU A 219 7.63 10.14 -17.84
C GLU A 219 8.20 11.55 -17.60
N LYS A 220 7.82 12.21 -16.49
CA LYS A 220 8.07 13.65 -16.31
C LYS A 220 9.17 14.00 -15.29
N TYR A 221 9.56 13.07 -14.42
CA TYR A 221 10.55 13.35 -13.36
C TYR A 221 11.89 12.69 -13.67
N PRO A 222 13.01 13.17 -13.10
CA PRO A 222 14.31 12.52 -13.24
C PRO A 222 14.30 11.05 -12.78
N ALA A 223 15.31 10.27 -13.18
CA ALA A 223 15.53 8.96 -12.57
C ALA A 223 15.72 9.09 -11.05
N HIS A 224 15.44 8.02 -10.30
CA HIS A 224 15.52 8.03 -8.83
C HIS A 224 14.62 9.08 -8.17
N THR A 225 13.42 9.29 -8.71
CA THR A 225 12.42 10.16 -8.08
C THR A 225 11.37 9.33 -7.37
N ARG A 226 11.06 9.68 -6.12
CA ARG A 226 9.90 9.19 -5.37
C ARG A 226 8.93 10.33 -5.14
N ALA A 227 7.63 10.06 -5.30
CA ALA A 227 6.57 11.02 -5.05
C ALA A 227 5.61 10.50 -3.99
N TYR A 228 5.19 11.37 -3.08
CA TYR A 228 4.21 11.08 -2.04
C TYR A 228 2.99 11.97 -2.23
N HIS A 229 1.79 11.40 -2.17
CA HIS A 229 0.57 12.14 -2.48
C HIS A 229 -0.69 11.40 -1.98
N HIS A 230 -1.85 12.01 -2.17
CA HIS A 230 -3.14 11.37 -1.92
C HIS A 230 -3.48 10.29 -2.97
N VAL A 231 -4.13 9.21 -2.54
CA VAL A 231 -4.52 8.09 -3.42
C VAL A 231 -5.46 8.55 -4.55
N GLN A 232 -5.14 8.14 -5.78
CA GLN A 232 -6.02 8.28 -6.95
C GLN A 232 -5.79 7.06 -7.87
N GLU A 233 -6.87 6.33 -8.16
CA GLU A 233 -6.90 5.14 -9.02
C GLU A 233 -5.99 3.97 -8.61
N GLY A 234 -5.79 3.74 -7.29
CA GLY A 234 -4.96 2.62 -6.80
C GLY A 234 -5.42 1.23 -7.26
N VAL A 235 -4.47 0.32 -7.50
CA VAL A 235 -4.67 -1.12 -7.82
C VAL A 235 -3.70 -2.02 -7.05
N CYS A 236 -4.11 -3.26 -6.77
CA CYS A 236 -3.42 -4.23 -5.91
C CYS A 236 -3.28 -3.78 -4.44
N THR A 237 -3.11 -4.74 -3.53
CA THR A 237 -3.13 -4.49 -2.08
C THR A 237 -1.96 -5.12 -1.33
N LEU A 238 -0.79 -5.22 -1.99
CA LEU A 238 0.39 -5.89 -1.42
C LEU A 238 0.82 -5.32 -0.08
N GLY A 239 0.55 -4.03 0.15
CA GLY A 239 0.73 -3.40 1.43
C GLY A 239 -0.15 -2.18 1.62
N TYR A 240 -0.97 -2.19 2.67
CA TYR A 240 -1.68 -0.98 3.11
C TYR A 240 -1.86 -0.97 4.61
N ALA A 241 -1.79 0.21 5.22
CA ALA A 241 -2.08 0.38 6.63
C ALA A 241 -3.42 1.06 6.86
N LEU A 242 -4.06 0.74 7.98
CA LEU A 242 -5.29 1.39 8.44
C LEU A 242 -5.11 1.94 9.84
N SER A 243 -5.60 3.16 10.06
CA SER A 243 -5.83 3.66 11.41
C SER A 243 -7.11 3.04 11.96
N ARG A 244 -7.31 3.06 13.28
CA ARG A 244 -8.56 2.57 13.89
C ARG A 244 -9.80 3.25 13.29
N ARG A 245 -9.69 4.55 13.03
CA ARG A 245 -10.75 5.35 12.40
C ARG A 245 -11.00 4.87 10.97
N GLY A 246 -9.93 4.68 10.19
CA GLY A 246 -9.98 4.13 8.85
C GLY A 246 -10.61 2.74 8.80
N ALA A 247 -10.21 1.82 9.68
CA ALA A 247 -10.76 0.47 9.74
C ALA A 247 -12.27 0.45 10.03
N ARG A 248 -12.76 1.28 10.96
CA ARG A 248 -14.20 1.41 11.24
C ARG A 248 -14.97 1.93 10.03
N ARG A 249 -14.44 2.95 9.35
CA ARG A 249 -15.03 3.51 8.12
C ARG A 249 -15.01 2.48 6.98
N LEU A 250 -13.93 1.73 6.84
CA LEU A 250 -13.78 0.71 5.81
C LEU A 250 -14.70 -0.49 6.05
N LEU A 251 -14.94 -0.91 7.30
CA LEU A 251 -15.98 -1.92 7.58
C LEU A 251 -17.35 -1.44 7.10
N ARG A 252 -17.73 -0.20 7.45
CA ARG A 252 -19.02 0.38 7.04
C ARG A 252 -19.17 0.44 5.53
N GLU A 253 -18.11 0.84 4.83
CA GLU A 253 -18.17 1.06 3.39
C GLU A 253 -17.96 -0.24 2.61
N VAL A 254 -17.01 -1.09 2.96
CA VAL A 254 -16.58 -2.23 2.12
C VAL A 254 -17.07 -3.59 2.63
N ALA A 255 -17.25 -3.79 3.94
CA ALA A 255 -17.80 -5.06 4.45
C ALA A 255 -19.32 -5.10 4.54
N LEU A 256 -19.99 -3.93 4.66
CA LEU A 256 -21.43 -3.83 4.90
C LEU A 256 -22.22 -3.27 3.72
N ARG A 257 -21.57 -3.07 2.57
CA ARG A 257 -22.20 -2.69 1.30
C ARG A 257 -21.87 -3.73 0.24
N GLU A 258 -22.55 -3.62 -0.90
CA GLU A 258 -22.38 -4.52 -2.04
C GLU A 258 -20.91 -4.78 -2.39
N VAL A 259 -20.59 -6.06 -2.56
CA VAL A 259 -19.29 -6.54 -3.05
C VAL A 259 -19.34 -6.66 -4.57
N GLY A 260 -19.43 -5.50 -5.24
CA GLY A 260 -19.62 -5.41 -6.69
C GLY A 260 -18.33 -5.32 -7.53
N ALA A 261 -17.16 -5.39 -6.89
CA ALA A 261 -15.86 -5.35 -7.55
C ALA A 261 -14.78 -6.04 -6.69
N PRO A 262 -13.62 -6.41 -7.28
CA PRO A 262 -12.45 -6.83 -6.51
C PRO A 262 -12.07 -5.84 -5.40
N TYR A 263 -11.46 -6.36 -4.33
CA TYR A 263 -11.23 -5.61 -3.09
C TYR A 263 -10.42 -4.33 -3.28
N ASP A 264 -9.39 -4.35 -4.11
CA ASP A 264 -8.57 -3.18 -4.45
C ASP A 264 -9.40 -2.06 -5.10
N LEU A 265 -10.31 -2.39 -6.01
CA LEU A 265 -11.24 -1.41 -6.61
C LEU A 265 -12.27 -0.89 -5.61
N LEU A 266 -12.70 -1.72 -4.64
CA LEU A 266 -13.53 -1.26 -3.53
C LEU A 266 -12.77 -0.31 -2.60
N LEU A 267 -11.48 -0.58 -2.37
CA LEU A 267 -10.56 0.25 -1.58
C LEU A 267 -10.26 1.59 -2.27
N ARG A 268 -10.09 1.57 -3.59
CA ARG A 268 -10.03 2.77 -4.44
C ARG A 268 -11.27 3.63 -4.26
N ALA A 269 -12.46 3.05 -4.48
CA ALA A 269 -13.71 3.78 -4.33
C ALA A 269 -13.86 4.32 -2.90
N TYR A 270 -13.41 3.57 -1.88
CA TYR A 270 -13.38 4.03 -0.49
C TYR A 270 -12.53 5.28 -0.32
N CYS A 271 -11.29 5.28 -0.84
CA CYS A 271 -10.39 6.41 -0.71
C CYS A 271 -10.87 7.65 -1.47
N GLU A 272 -11.46 7.48 -2.65
CA GLU A 272 -11.90 8.59 -3.49
C GLU A 272 -13.27 9.14 -3.09
N GLY A 273 -14.05 8.39 -2.30
CA GLY A 273 -15.45 8.74 -2.02
C GLY A 273 -16.36 8.53 -3.24
N ASP A 274 -15.97 7.64 -4.14
CA ASP A 274 -16.65 7.37 -5.40
C ASP A 274 -17.67 6.23 -5.28
N ARG A 275 -18.47 6.01 -6.34
CA ARG A 275 -19.49 4.94 -6.38
C ARG A 275 -20.45 5.00 -5.20
N GLY A 276 -20.86 6.22 -4.84
CA GLY A 276 -21.79 6.49 -3.73
C GLY A 276 -21.20 6.28 -2.34
N ARG A 277 -19.87 6.33 -2.19
CA ARG A 277 -19.17 6.30 -0.90
C ARG A 277 -19.00 7.70 -0.33
N ALA A 278 -18.85 7.80 0.99
CA ALA A 278 -18.67 9.09 1.62
C ALA A 278 -17.27 9.67 1.32
N PRO A 279 -17.17 10.98 0.97
CA PRO A 279 -15.90 11.63 0.68
C PRO A 279 -15.08 11.92 1.96
N GLY A 280 -13.92 12.57 1.77
CA GLY A 280 -13.08 13.06 2.86
C GLY A 280 -12.27 11.97 3.56
N ARG A 281 -11.97 10.87 2.86
CA ARG A 281 -11.04 9.84 3.35
C ARG A 281 -9.62 10.30 3.15
N GLN A 282 -8.84 10.21 4.21
CA GLN A 282 -7.45 10.62 4.18
C GLN A 282 -6.57 9.43 3.81
N CYS A 283 -6.50 9.17 2.50
CA CYS A 283 -5.69 8.09 1.94
C CYS A 283 -4.43 8.66 1.30
N LEU A 284 -3.26 8.17 1.73
CA LEU A 284 -1.95 8.57 1.21
C LEU A 284 -1.23 7.40 0.55
N THR A 285 -0.31 7.69 -0.35
CA THR A 285 0.49 6.72 -1.08
C THR A 285 1.87 7.28 -1.45
N THR A 286 2.74 6.40 -1.94
CA THR A 286 4.03 6.72 -2.56
C THR A 286 4.15 6.03 -3.92
N GLN A 287 4.76 6.70 -4.88
CA GLN A 287 5.16 6.14 -6.17
C GLN A 287 6.68 6.28 -6.37
N PRO A 288 7.41 5.19 -6.70
CA PRO A 288 6.95 3.81 -6.66
C PRO A 288 6.49 3.39 -5.24
N SER A 289 5.80 2.25 -5.15
CA SER A 289 5.43 1.64 -3.88
C SER A 289 6.68 1.20 -3.09
N LEU A 290 6.47 0.82 -1.82
CA LEU A 290 7.52 0.28 -0.93
C LEU A 290 7.47 -1.25 -0.86
N PHE A 291 6.28 -1.81 -1.00
CA PHE A 291 6.03 -3.25 -1.00
C PHE A 291 5.62 -3.70 -2.41
N HIS A 292 6.34 -4.68 -2.94
CA HIS A 292 6.19 -5.17 -4.31
C HIS A 292 6.09 -6.70 -4.35
N HIS A 293 5.62 -7.24 -5.48
CA HIS A 293 5.53 -8.69 -5.65
C HIS A 293 6.92 -9.31 -5.67
N HIS A 294 7.11 -10.30 -4.81
CA HIS A 294 8.16 -11.28 -4.97
C HIS A 294 7.70 -12.42 -5.87
N ARG A 295 8.52 -12.77 -6.84
CA ARG A 295 8.29 -13.83 -7.82
C ARG A 295 9.36 -14.88 -7.64
N ALA A 296 9.02 -15.96 -6.95
CA ALA A 296 9.92 -17.10 -6.77
C ALA A 296 10.29 -17.74 -8.12
N ALA A 297 11.45 -18.40 -8.15
CA ALA A 297 11.79 -19.33 -9.21
C ALA A 297 10.83 -20.53 -9.16
N GLY A 298 10.44 -21.06 -10.31
CA GLY A 298 9.47 -22.14 -10.40
C GLY A 298 8.39 -21.94 -11.47
N PRO A 299 7.37 -22.82 -11.51
CA PRO A 299 6.28 -22.73 -12.47
C PRO A 299 5.51 -21.41 -12.33
N VAL A 300 5.33 -20.69 -13.43
CA VAL A 300 4.62 -19.40 -13.40
C VAL A 300 3.15 -19.56 -13.03
N SER A 301 2.55 -20.71 -13.36
CA SER A 301 1.18 -21.05 -12.95
C SER A 301 0.98 -21.19 -11.44
N ALA A 302 2.05 -21.36 -10.64
CA ALA A 302 1.97 -21.42 -9.17
C ALA A 302 2.00 -20.02 -8.51
N MET A 303 2.06 -18.95 -9.31
CA MET A 303 2.22 -17.57 -8.82
C MET A 303 0.94 -16.92 -8.30
N SER A 304 -0.24 -17.48 -8.55
CA SER A 304 -1.49 -16.92 -8.01
C SER A 304 -2.53 -18.01 -7.81
N ASP A 305 -3.24 -17.92 -6.69
CA ASP A 305 -4.41 -18.75 -6.38
C ASP A 305 -5.72 -18.05 -6.75
N ILE A 306 -5.66 -16.83 -7.33
CA ILE A 306 -6.81 -15.98 -7.66
C ILE A 306 -7.11 -15.99 -9.16
N SER A 307 -6.07 -15.93 -10.01
CA SER A 307 -6.21 -15.90 -11.47
C SER A 307 -5.04 -16.61 -12.14
N ASP A 308 -5.30 -17.21 -13.29
CA ASP A 308 -4.25 -17.86 -14.08
C ASP A 308 -3.25 -16.82 -14.60
N HIS A 309 -1.96 -17.09 -14.36
CA HIS A 309 -0.86 -16.25 -14.81
C HIS A 309 0.16 -17.11 -15.54
N GLY A 310 0.52 -16.68 -16.74
CA GLY A 310 1.49 -17.36 -17.60
C GLY A 310 0.85 -18.37 -18.56
N ARG A 311 1.67 -18.91 -19.46
CA ARG A 311 1.25 -20.02 -20.32
C ARG A 311 1.54 -21.35 -19.61
N ASN A 312 0.69 -22.35 -19.81
CA ASN A 312 0.94 -23.71 -19.30
C ASN A 312 2.36 -24.18 -19.68
N GLY A 313 3.15 -24.54 -18.67
CA GLY A 313 4.55 -24.97 -18.82
C GLY A 313 5.60 -23.86 -18.75
N GLU A 314 5.19 -22.59 -18.58
CA GLU A 314 6.13 -21.50 -18.36
C GLU A 314 6.81 -21.62 -16.99
N PHE A 315 8.14 -21.47 -16.97
CA PHE A 315 8.98 -21.64 -15.80
C PHE A 315 9.90 -20.44 -15.62
N ARG A 316 9.99 -19.93 -14.39
CA ARG A 316 10.90 -18.84 -14.03
C ARG A 316 12.17 -19.43 -13.44
N GLU A 317 13.28 -19.28 -14.15
CA GLU A 317 14.59 -19.78 -13.72
C GLU A 317 15.13 -19.03 -12.49
N THR A 318 14.92 -17.72 -12.44
CA THR A 318 15.49 -16.85 -11.41
C THR A 318 14.40 -16.08 -10.68
N ALA A 319 14.44 -16.12 -9.34
CA ALA A 319 13.54 -15.33 -8.51
C ALA A 319 13.82 -13.83 -8.69
N MET A 320 12.78 -13.00 -8.56
CA MET A 320 12.91 -11.54 -8.63
C MET A 320 11.86 -10.85 -7.77
N THR A 321 12.13 -9.61 -7.37
CA THR A 321 11.15 -8.73 -6.72
C THR A 321 11.00 -7.47 -7.53
N ASP A 322 9.77 -7.17 -7.96
CA ASP A 322 9.48 -6.03 -8.83
C ASP A 322 9.92 -4.70 -8.20
N MET A 323 10.66 -3.87 -8.95
CA MET A 323 11.06 -2.49 -8.57
C MET A 323 11.83 -2.31 -7.25
N VAL A 324 12.16 -3.38 -6.52
CA VAL A 324 12.96 -3.35 -5.29
C VAL A 324 14.43 -3.61 -5.62
N ARG A 325 15.32 -2.69 -5.26
CA ARG A 325 16.76 -2.83 -5.54
C ARG A 325 17.40 -3.89 -4.64
N TRP A 326 17.32 -3.71 -3.33
CA TRP A 326 17.88 -4.65 -2.34
C TRP A 326 16.77 -5.44 -1.65
N SER A 327 16.20 -6.39 -2.39
CA SER A 327 15.18 -7.30 -1.89
C SER A 327 15.67 -8.05 -0.65
N VAL A 328 14.88 -8.06 0.43
CA VAL A 328 15.20 -8.86 1.62
C VAL A 328 15.22 -10.34 1.28
N ARG A 329 14.23 -10.82 0.51
CA ARG A 329 14.16 -12.25 0.13
C ARG A 329 15.37 -12.70 -0.69
N LEU A 330 15.80 -11.90 -1.67
CA LEU A 330 16.92 -12.26 -2.54
C LEU A 330 18.28 -12.03 -1.89
N ASN A 331 18.33 -11.25 -0.80
CA ASN A 331 19.52 -11.05 0.02
C ASN A 331 19.50 -11.86 1.33
N ALA A 332 18.64 -12.88 1.43
CA ALA A 332 18.47 -13.65 2.66
C ALA A 332 19.78 -14.26 3.17
N ASP A 333 20.59 -14.84 2.27
CA ASP A 333 21.89 -15.43 2.63
C ASP A 333 22.86 -14.38 3.19
N ALA A 334 23.00 -13.24 2.50
CA ALA A 334 23.85 -12.14 2.98
C ALA A 334 23.41 -11.64 4.36
N LEU A 335 22.09 -11.50 4.58
CA LEU A 335 21.53 -11.07 5.86
C LEU A 335 21.75 -12.10 6.98
N MET A 336 21.58 -13.40 6.70
CA MET A 336 21.83 -14.47 7.67
C MET A 336 23.31 -14.57 8.06
N GLU A 337 24.20 -14.30 7.11
CA GLU A 337 25.66 -14.32 7.32
C GLU A 337 26.19 -13.01 7.92
N GLY A 338 25.33 -12.01 8.12
CA GLY A 338 25.73 -10.68 8.62
C GLY A 338 26.59 -9.88 7.64
N ARG A 339 26.50 -10.21 6.35
CA ARG A 339 27.20 -9.49 5.28
C ARG A 339 26.44 -8.24 4.85
N THR A 340 27.14 -7.37 4.13
CA THR A 340 26.63 -6.07 3.64
C THR A 340 26.85 -5.86 2.14
N ASP A 341 27.38 -6.86 1.43
CA ASP A 341 27.55 -6.87 -0.03
C ASP A 341 26.26 -7.34 -0.71
N PHE A 342 25.19 -6.55 -0.51
CA PHE A 342 23.87 -6.87 -1.03
C PHE A 342 23.82 -6.82 -2.56
N VAL A 343 23.11 -7.78 -3.13
CA VAL A 343 22.82 -7.83 -4.56
C VAL A 343 21.74 -6.80 -4.89
N ASP A 344 22.11 -5.85 -5.75
CA ASP A 344 21.18 -4.96 -6.41
C ASP A 344 20.58 -5.64 -7.64
N GLN A 345 19.26 -5.87 -7.61
CA GLN A 345 18.54 -6.42 -8.77
C GLN A 345 18.50 -5.46 -9.96
N TYR A 346 18.58 -4.15 -9.69
CA TYR A 346 18.39 -3.10 -10.67
C TYR A 346 19.49 -2.04 -10.56
N PRO A 347 20.76 -2.42 -10.83
CA PRO A 347 21.85 -1.46 -10.90
C PRO A 347 21.57 -0.44 -12.01
N ASP A 348 22.14 0.76 -11.86
CA ASP A 348 21.90 1.86 -12.79
C ASP A 348 22.48 1.54 -14.19
N GLU A 349 23.61 0.83 -14.22
CA GLU A 349 24.31 0.34 -15.42
C GLU A 349 23.58 -0.85 -16.07
#